data_AF-A0A4Q1SD13-F1
#
_entry.id   AF-A0A4Q1SD13-F1
#
_cell.length_a   1.000
_cell.length_b   1.000
_cell.length_c   1.000
_cell.angle_alpha   90.00
_cell.angle_beta   90.00
_cell.angle_gamma   90.00
#
_symmetry.space_group_name_H-M   'P 1'
#
loop_
_entity.id
_entity.type
_entity.pdbx_description
1 polymer ?
#
loop_
_entity_poly.entity_id
_entity_poly.type
_entity_poly.pdbx_seq_one_letter_code
_entity_poly.pdbx_strand_id
1 'polypeptide(L)'
;MRRAFLHLSILAACTAAGIAAGARPAQAGPQGPVPLSELMQRLSTTPAFREKVLEITRSVPKIGGWLSPSMVELLRSAILGKDWQRVDHFPAFTIGALNKSVDVTMRVAGDSFKQFTVKDLIDLGAYDPGKAATVDLDQPVDHPTYAEDPAMAVSHPAPGLTMGDGPDPALAPMHAESTRLAEVLNRLSLNTPHSPQLTVRLNGQNLTDPGALIKELQVSGYQVTVDDDLYFANFGHLHDGARDVMMPFWLDSQIAVPATRRSLLVPVSHSEHELHVRGPHLNADVSYYFGIDGKSEFRTMDSLNQAWVMHRVAFTYTGDRAEEAINLLAEATRVYLAVHLAHPELPFGGYYKLGVCQDINAALEQRLQDHVILFPLTRDLQYFPADPAQLHLDPRDGEFLRLLHQIPNDRGNARPAVDRVLGALPTNDPAAILIPGLGNDILRVERARALGLIKRTNPLLTATLISVLVLLLVSAILWAAWRTIRTKAHN
;
A
#
# COMPACT_ATOMS: atom_id res chain seq x y z
N MET A 1 -10.59 6.77 14.25
CA MET A 1 -9.23 6.16 14.30
C MET A 1 -8.04 7.12 14.32
N ARG A 2 -8.13 8.42 13.90
CA ARG A 2 -6.96 9.32 13.66
C ARG A 2 -5.80 9.32 14.70
N ARG A 3 -6.03 9.07 16.01
CA ARG A 3 -4.96 8.97 17.03
C ARG A 3 -4.13 7.67 16.99
N ALA A 4 -4.58 6.61 16.33
CA ALA A 4 -3.83 5.35 16.24
C ALA A 4 -2.71 5.43 15.19
N PHE A 5 -3.00 5.98 14.00
CA PHE A 5 -2.00 6.26 12.97
C PHE A 5 -0.92 7.24 13.44
N LEU A 6 -1.33 8.23 14.25
CA LEU A 6 -0.45 9.21 14.89
C LEU A 6 0.74 8.58 15.62
N HIS A 7 0.64 7.32 16.10
CA HIS A 7 1.75 6.64 16.79
C HIS A 7 2.80 6.01 15.87
N LEU A 8 2.53 5.80 14.58
CA LEU A 8 3.56 5.54 13.59
C LEU A 8 4.08 6.86 12.99
N SER A 9 3.20 7.85 12.83
CA SER A 9 3.52 9.20 12.33
C SER A 9 4.16 10.14 13.36
N ILE A 10 4.48 9.69 14.57
CA ILE A 10 4.87 10.57 15.71
C ILE A 10 6.31 11.09 15.65
N LEU A 11 7.04 10.81 14.57
CA LEU A 11 8.48 11.00 14.54
C LEU A 11 8.89 12.48 14.67
N ALA A 12 8.10 13.49 14.25
CA ALA A 12 8.37 14.93 14.54
C ALA A 12 7.16 15.97 14.25
N ALA A 13 7.28 17.32 14.53
CA ALA A 13 6.35 18.51 14.23
C ALA A 13 7.14 19.85 13.82
N CYS A 14 6.83 20.92 12.99
CA CYS A 14 5.66 21.73 12.46
C CYS A 14 5.91 22.50 11.07
N THR A 15 5.01 23.45 10.62
CA THR A 15 4.33 23.83 9.28
C THR A 15 4.91 24.59 8.02
N ALA A 16 4.18 24.40 6.87
CA ALA A 16 3.87 25.16 5.59
C ALA A 16 4.76 25.09 4.29
N ALA A 17 4.31 25.26 2.99
CA ALA A 17 3.11 24.85 2.16
C ALA A 17 3.07 25.36 0.64
N GLY A 18 2.57 24.58 -0.35
CA GLY A 18 1.89 24.98 -1.66
C GLY A 18 2.68 25.19 -3.01
N ILE A 19 2.17 25.06 -4.26
CA ILE A 19 0.91 24.52 -4.92
C ILE A 19 1.17 24.22 -6.46
N ALA A 20 0.39 23.31 -7.08
CA ALA A 20 -0.18 23.31 -8.47
C ALA A 20 0.73 22.67 -9.72
N ALA A 21 0.68 20.82 -11.09
CA ALA A 21 1.31 20.08 -12.28
C ALA A 21 0.50 19.88 -13.59
N GLY A 22 -0.19 18.75 -13.78
CA GLY A 22 -0.48 18.15 -15.10
C GLY A 22 -0.15 16.65 -15.10
N ALA A 23 -0.43 15.92 -16.19
CA ALA A 23 -0.04 14.52 -16.33
C ALA A 23 1.47 14.37 -16.04
N ARG A 24 1.80 13.76 -14.90
CA ARG A 24 2.98 14.16 -14.12
C ARG A 24 4.28 13.73 -14.82
N PRO A 25 5.13 14.66 -15.32
CA PRO A 25 6.55 14.38 -15.25
C PRO A 25 6.87 14.20 -13.76
N ALA A 26 7.57 13.12 -13.39
CA ALA A 26 8.11 13.00 -12.05
C ALA A 26 9.00 14.22 -11.79
N GLN A 27 8.51 15.17 -10.98
CA GLN A 27 9.18 16.45 -10.78
C GLN A 27 10.39 16.24 -9.87
N ALA A 28 11.47 15.74 -10.48
CA ALA A 28 12.80 15.83 -9.93
C ALA A 28 13.10 17.32 -9.73
N GLY A 29 12.85 17.80 -8.51
CA GLY A 29 13.29 19.12 -8.08
C GLY A 29 14.79 19.27 -8.34
N PRO A 30 15.31 20.51 -8.46
CA PRO A 30 16.71 20.76 -8.78
C PRO A 30 17.70 20.16 -7.76
N GLN A 31 17.19 19.67 -6.63
CA GLN A 31 17.86 18.83 -5.66
C GLN A 31 17.05 17.53 -5.54
N GLY A 32 17.58 16.41 -6.04
CA GLY A 32 16.90 15.11 -6.00
C GLY A 32 16.65 14.59 -4.58
N PRO A 33 15.85 13.52 -4.43
CA PRO A 33 15.38 13.01 -3.14
C PRO A 33 16.52 12.68 -2.15
N VAL A 34 16.25 12.78 -0.85
CA VAL A 34 17.17 12.32 0.21
C VAL A 34 16.92 10.86 0.58
N PRO A 35 17.96 10.05 0.83
CA PRO A 35 17.83 8.83 1.61
C PRO A 35 17.39 9.12 3.05
N LEU A 36 16.63 8.21 3.66
CA LEU A 36 16.26 8.34 5.08
C LEU A 36 17.49 8.36 5.99
N SER A 37 18.61 7.74 5.60
CA SER A 37 19.90 7.84 6.29
C SER A 37 20.46 9.27 6.38
N GLU A 38 20.38 10.06 5.29
CA GLU A 38 20.85 11.44 5.23
C GLU A 38 20.06 12.32 6.22
N LEU A 39 18.73 12.17 6.19
CA LEU A 39 17.82 12.82 7.13
C LEU A 39 18.10 12.40 8.59
N MET A 40 18.14 11.09 8.86
CA MET A 40 18.31 10.58 10.23
C MET A 40 19.70 10.95 10.79
N GLN A 41 20.73 11.00 9.95
CA GLN A 41 22.04 11.53 10.31
C GLN A 41 21.96 13.03 10.66
N ARG A 42 21.27 13.85 9.85
CA ARG A 42 21.04 15.29 10.13
C ARG A 42 20.31 15.47 11.47
N LEU A 43 19.17 14.82 11.65
CA LEU A 43 18.36 14.89 12.88
C LEU A 43 19.13 14.40 14.11
N SER A 44 20.01 13.39 13.97
CA SER A 44 20.83 12.85 15.08
C SER A 44 21.81 13.84 15.72
N THR A 45 22.06 14.98 15.06
CA THR A 45 22.85 16.09 15.63
C THR A 45 22.04 16.97 16.59
N THR A 46 20.70 16.88 16.57
CA THR A 46 19.82 17.63 17.46
C THR A 46 19.59 16.86 18.78
N PRO A 47 19.68 17.50 19.96
CA PRO A 47 19.44 16.81 21.24
C PRO A 47 18.02 16.21 21.34
N ALA A 48 17.01 16.98 20.93
CA ALA A 48 15.60 16.59 21.02
C ALA A 48 15.26 15.32 20.23
N PHE A 49 15.88 15.09 19.07
CA PHE A 49 15.67 13.86 18.30
C PHE A 49 16.11 12.61 19.06
N ARG A 50 17.26 12.66 19.75
CA ARG A 50 17.74 11.51 20.54
C ARG A 50 16.76 11.16 21.66
N GLU A 51 16.21 12.17 22.32
CA GLU A 51 15.21 12.01 23.37
C GLU A 51 13.90 11.47 22.79
N LYS A 52 13.43 11.99 21.64
CA LYS A 52 12.21 11.53 20.96
C LYS A 52 12.33 10.08 20.45
N VAL A 53 13.46 9.68 19.88
CA VAL A 53 13.71 8.28 19.47
C VAL A 53 13.72 7.36 20.70
N LEU A 54 14.30 7.78 21.83
CA LEU A 54 14.28 7.02 23.07
C LEU A 54 12.88 6.98 23.73
N GLU A 55 12.07 8.02 23.56
CA GLU A 55 10.66 8.04 23.98
C GLU A 55 9.86 7.02 23.16
N ILE A 56 9.87 7.13 21.83
CA ILE A 56 9.13 6.27 20.89
C ILE A 56 9.51 4.79 21.08
N THR A 57 10.81 4.48 21.22
CA THR A 57 11.30 3.11 21.41
C THR A 57 11.11 2.56 22.83
N ARG A 58 10.68 3.38 23.79
CA ARG A 58 10.18 2.94 25.11
C ARG A 58 8.65 2.87 25.16
N SER A 59 7.97 3.76 24.45
CA SER A 59 6.51 3.87 24.41
C SER A 59 5.87 2.97 23.36
N VAL A 60 6.57 1.90 22.91
CA VAL A 60 6.14 1.00 21.83
C VAL A 60 4.70 0.56 22.09
N PRO A 61 3.73 1.09 21.33
CA PRO A 61 2.35 1.02 21.75
C PRO A 61 1.81 -0.39 21.54
N LYS A 62 0.88 -0.81 22.41
CA LYS A 62 0.08 -2.03 22.23
C LYS A 62 -0.89 -1.96 21.02
N ILE A 63 -0.77 -0.92 20.20
CA ILE A 63 -1.68 -0.51 19.13
C ILE A 63 -0.82 0.10 18.01
N GLY A 64 -0.85 -0.47 16.80
CA GLY A 64 -0.40 0.23 15.59
C GLY A 64 0.99 -0.12 15.01
N GLY A 65 1.74 -1.07 15.57
CA GLY A 65 3.05 -1.46 15.04
C GLY A 65 3.01 -2.62 14.02
N TRP A 66 3.39 -2.38 12.76
CA TRP A 66 3.80 -3.42 11.81
C TRP A 66 5.09 -4.13 12.23
N LEU A 67 5.94 -3.39 12.94
CA LEU A 67 7.19 -3.86 13.51
C LEU A 67 6.92 -4.58 14.85
N SER A 68 7.17 -5.89 14.88
CA SER A 68 7.21 -6.65 16.14
C SER A 68 8.29 -6.09 17.10
N PRO A 69 8.26 -6.40 18.41
CA PRO A 69 9.19 -5.83 19.38
C PRO A 69 10.68 -6.04 19.05
N SER A 70 11.05 -7.17 18.44
CA SER A 70 12.43 -7.41 17.98
C SER A 70 12.81 -6.56 16.76
N MET A 71 11.85 -6.23 15.89
CA MET A 71 12.06 -5.34 14.75
C MET A 71 12.24 -3.89 15.21
N VAL A 72 11.49 -3.45 16.22
CA VAL A 72 11.70 -2.13 16.87
C VAL A 72 13.10 -2.07 17.51
N GLU A 73 13.55 -3.14 18.18
CA GLU A 73 14.89 -3.17 18.76
C GLU A 73 16.00 -3.20 17.69
N LEU A 74 15.76 -3.82 16.53
CA LEU A 74 16.69 -3.75 15.38
C LEU A 74 16.77 -2.34 14.78
N LEU A 75 15.65 -1.65 14.61
CA LEU A 75 15.61 -0.26 14.14
C LEU A 75 16.29 0.68 15.16
N ARG A 76 15.97 0.53 16.45
CA ARG A 76 16.63 1.24 17.55
C ARG A 76 18.13 1.00 17.57
N SER A 77 18.57 -0.25 17.38
CA SER A 77 19.99 -0.62 17.31
C SER A 77 20.69 0.04 16.13
N ALA A 78 20.04 0.11 14.96
CA ALA A 78 20.59 0.77 13.79
C ALA A 78 20.75 2.29 14.02
N ILE A 79 19.70 2.96 14.50
CA ILE A 79 19.70 4.42 14.75
C ILE A 79 20.70 4.79 15.85
N LEU A 80 20.68 4.11 17.00
CA LEU A 80 21.58 4.42 18.12
C LEU A 80 23.03 3.99 17.83
N GLY A 81 23.24 2.94 17.03
CA GLY A 81 24.54 2.50 16.55
C GLY A 81 25.09 3.32 15.37
N LYS A 82 24.30 4.22 14.78
CA LYS A 82 24.62 4.98 13.56
C LYS A 82 24.89 4.10 12.33
N ASP A 83 24.25 2.94 12.27
CA ASP A 83 24.22 2.03 11.12
C ASP A 83 23.22 2.56 10.07
N TRP A 84 23.53 3.73 9.51
CA TRP A 84 22.56 4.47 8.68
C TRP A 84 22.23 3.78 7.36
N GLN A 85 23.20 3.06 6.75
CA GLN A 85 22.95 2.25 5.54
C GLN A 85 21.92 1.15 5.77
N ARG A 86 21.79 0.66 7.01
CA ARG A 86 20.75 -0.30 7.36
C ARG A 86 19.36 0.34 7.49
N VAL A 87 19.29 1.63 7.86
CA VAL A 87 18.03 2.38 7.93
C VAL A 87 17.42 2.55 6.53
N ASP A 88 18.22 2.85 5.51
CA ASP A 88 17.77 2.95 4.11
C ASP A 88 17.16 1.65 3.56
N HIS A 89 17.47 0.51 4.18
CA HIS A 89 16.96 -0.82 3.82
C HIS A 89 16.12 -1.45 4.94
N PHE A 90 15.57 -0.66 5.86
CA PHE A 90 14.73 -1.13 6.96
C PHE A 90 13.26 -0.75 6.77
N PRO A 91 12.30 -1.67 6.99
CA PRO A 91 12.51 -3.10 7.19
C PRO A 91 12.69 -3.83 5.86
N ALA A 92 13.47 -4.91 5.83
CA ALA A 92 13.55 -5.84 4.70
C ALA A 92 12.93 -7.19 5.09
N PHE A 93 11.68 -7.44 4.68
CA PHE A 93 10.93 -8.65 5.07
C PHE A 93 10.57 -9.54 3.88
N THR A 94 10.68 -10.85 4.05
CA THR A 94 9.89 -11.78 3.22
C THR A 94 8.43 -11.72 3.67
N ILE A 95 7.47 -11.97 2.76
CA ILE A 95 6.02 -11.98 3.10
C ILE A 95 5.74 -12.97 4.25
N GLY A 96 6.33 -14.16 4.21
CA GLY A 96 6.26 -15.14 5.30
C GLY A 96 6.89 -14.72 6.64
N ALA A 97 7.68 -13.64 6.69
CA ALA A 97 8.16 -13.02 7.93
C ALA A 97 7.23 -11.88 8.38
N LEU A 98 6.73 -11.06 7.46
CA LEU A 98 5.75 -10.01 7.73
C LEU A 98 4.42 -10.58 8.24
N ASN A 99 3.96 -11.73 7.70
CA ASN A 99 2.85 -12.52 8.24
C ASN A 99 3.01 -12.80 9.74
N LYS A 100 4.18 -13.34 10.13
CA LYS A 100 4.47 -13.68 11.53
C LYS A 100 4.56 -12.45 12.42
N SER A 101 4.90 -11.28 11.88
CA SER A 101 4.81 -10.01 12.61
C SER A 101 3.36 -9.65 12.91
N VAL A 102 2.49 -9.64 11.89
CA VAL A 102 1.06 -9.31 12.01
C VAL A 102 0.32 -10.31 12.89
N ASP A 103 0.57 -11.61 12.70
CA ASP A 103 -0.01 -12.69 13.52
C ASP A 103 0.48 -12.61 14.98
N VAL A 104 1.60 -11.93 15.29
CA VAL A 104 2.01 -11.60 16.67
C VAL A 104 1.31 -10.34 17.16
N THR A 105 1.26 -9.27 16.36
CA THR A 105 0.58 -8.01 16.73
C THR A 105 -0.89 -8.24 17.06
N MET A 106 -1.62 -9.07 16.29
CA MET A 106 -3.00 -9.47 16.59
C MET A 106 -3.14 -10.10 17.98
N ARG A 107 -2.32 -11.12 18.29
CA ARG A 107 -2.35 -11.82 19.59
C ARG A 107 -1.91 -10.95 20.77
N VAL A 108 -1.24 -9.82 20.52
CA VAL A 108 -0.82 -8.85 21.54
C VAL A 108 -1.86 -7.74 21.75
N ALA A 109 -2.65 -7.40 20.73
CA ALA A 109 -3.75 -6.43 20.84
C ALA A 109 -4.92 -6.96 21.68
N GLY A 110 -5.24 -8.26 21.56
CA GLY A 110 -6.35 -8.90 22.27
C GLY A 110 -7.72 -8.34 21.90
N ASP A 111 -8.78 -8.77 22.57
CA ASP A 111 -10.19 -8.55 22.19
C ASP A 111 -10.69 -7.09 22.34
N SER A 112 -9.78 -6.11 22.42
CA SER A 112 -10.06 -4.70 22.77
C SER A 112 -10.51 -3.83 21.59
N PHE A 113 -11.12 -4.43 20.57
CA PHE A 113 -11.47 -3.76 19.32
C PHE A 113 -12.82 -3.04 19.37
N LYS A 114 -12.88 -1.85 18.75
CA LYS A 114 -14.11 -1.07 18.58
C LYS A 114 -14.91 -1.63 17.41
N GLN A 115 -16.18 -1.98 17.63
CA GLN A 115 -17.09 -2.31 16.52
C GLN A 115 -17.11 -1.16 15.50
N PHE A 116 -16.95 -1.51 14.23
CA PHE A 116 -17.03 -0.58 13.11
C PHE A 116 -18.49 -0.33 12.72
N THR A 117 -18.78 0.89 12.28
CA THR A 117 -19.98 1.21 11.51
C THR A 117 -19.59 1.35 10.03
N VAL A 118 -20.57 1.34 9.11
CA VAL A 118 -20.29 1.57 7.68
C VAL A 118 -19.47 2.85 7.45
N LYS A 119 -19.77 3.93 8.20
CA LYS A 119 -19.06 5.23 8.13
C LYS A 119 -17.68 5.25 8.80
N ASP A 120 -17.25 4.16 9.46
CA ASP A 120 -15.85 3.98 9.86
C ASP A 120 -15.02 3.27 8.76
N LEU A 121 -15.68 2.66 7.76
CA LEU A 121 -15.09 1.73 6.79
C LEU A 121 -15.18 2.20 5.33
N ILE A 122 -16.13 3.08 5.02
CA ILE A 122 -16.32 3.72 3.70
C ILE A 122 -16.70 5.18 3.96
N ASP A 123 -16.13 6.11 3.18
CA ASP A 123 -16.61 7.48 3.09
C ASP A 123 -17.80 7.59 2.14
N LEU A 124 -18.86 8.18 2.68
CA LEU A 124 -20.11 8.42 1.98
C LEU A 124 -20.47 9.91 2.03
N GLY A 125 -19.59 10.75 2.60
CA GLY A 125 -19.81 12.18 2.81
C GLY A 125 -21.18 12.50 3.41
N ALA A 126 -21.99 13.24 2.63
CA ALA A 126 -23.35 13.62 3.01
C ALA A 126 -24.38 12.46 2.90
N TYR A 127 -24.07 11.40 2.16
CA TYR A 127 -25.04 10.40 1.69
C TYR A 127 -25.21 9.22 2.65
N ASP A 128 -26.03 9.41 3.68
CA ASP A 128 -26.33 8.37 4.67
C ASP A 128 -26.91 7.08 4.03
N PRO A 129 -26.39 5.87 4.31
CA PRO A 129 -26.92 4.62 3.76
C PRO A 129 -28.32 4.29 4.31
N GLY A 130 -28.69 4.84 5.48
CA GLY A 130 -30.05 4.73 6.03
C GLY A 130 -31.07 5.69 5.42
N LYS A 131 -30.70 6.46 4.38
CA LYS A 131 -31.57 7.44 3.72
C LYS A 131 -31.51 7.30 2.20
N ALA A 132 -32.64 7.57 1.56
CA ALA A 132 -32.70 7.75 0.12
C ALA A 132 -32.26 9.18 -0.21
N ALA A 133 -31.56 9.36 -1.32
CA ALA A 133 -31.04 10.64 -1.77
C ALA A 133 -31.04 10.72 -3.29
N THR A 134 -31.04 11.94 -3.82
CA THR A 134 -30.82 12.18 -5.26
C THR A 134 -29.71 13.20 -5.40
N VAL A 135 -28.70 12.89 -6.22
CA VAL A 135 -27.57 13.77 -6.56
C VAL A 135 -27.63 14.06 -8.05
N ASP A 136 -27.48 15.33 -8.43
CA ASP A 136 -27.57 15.77 -9.83
C ASP A 136 -26.19 16.24 -10.31
N LEU A 137 -25.53 15.42 -11.12
CA LEU A 137 -24.19 15.72 -11.64
C LEU A 137 -24.20 16.80 -12.73
N ASP A 138 -25.39 17.13 -13.27
CA ASP A 138 -25.59 18.29 -14.14
C ASP A 138 -25.51 19.63 -13.38
N GLN A 139 -25.52 19.63 -12.03
CA GLN A 139 -25.31 20.85 -11.22
C GLN A 139 -23.83 21.04 -10.85
N PRO A 140 -23.40 22.29 -10.57
CA PRO A 140 -22.12 22.56 -9.91
C PRO A 140 -22.02 21.85 -8.56
N VAL A 141 -20.79 21.45 -8.20
CA VAL A 141 -20.44 20.89 -6.88
C VAL A 141 -20.42 21.96 -5.78
N ASP A 142 -20.80 21.57 -4.55
CA ASP A 142 -20.75 22.38 -3.32
C ASP A 142 -19.72 21.87 -2.27
N HIS A 143 -18.98 20.81 -2.58
CA HIS A 143 -17.84 20.34 -1.80
C HIS A 143 -16.69 21.38 -1.72
N PRO A 144 -15.86 21.36 -0.66
CA PRO A 144 -14.68 22.22 -0.54
C PRO A 144 -13.70 22.06 -1.71
N THR A 145 -12.89 23.08 -1.99
CA THR A 145 -11.68 22.92 -2.81
C THR A 145 -10.56 22.27 -2.01
N TYR A 146 -9.51 21.77 -2.68
CA TYR A 146 -8.34 21.13 -2.02
C TYR A 146 -7.75 22.00 -0.89
N ALA A 147 -7.71 23.33 -1.07
CA ALA A 147 -7.15 24.26 -0.10
C ALA A 147 -8.06 24.51 1.12
N GLU A 148 -9.33 24.08 1.05
CA GLU A 148 -10.35 24.23 2.07
C GLU A 148 -10.65 22.91 2.81
N ASP A 149 -10.34 21.75 2.21
CA ASP A 149 -10.46 20.45 2.87
C ASP A 149 -9.40 20.24 3.97
N PRO A 150 -9.79 20.09 5.25
CA PRO A 150 -8.87 19.79 6.35
C PRO A 150 -8.29 18.37 6.32
N ALA A 151 -8.65 17.49 5.39
CA ALA A 151 -7.95 16.22 5.16
C ALA A 151 -6.70 16.39 4.25
N MET A 152 -6.72 17.34 3.31
CA MET A 152 -5.57 17.73 2.48
C MET A 152 -4.57 18.66 3.19
N ALA A 153 -4.84 19.03 4.44
CA ALA A 153 -3.98 19.89 5.23
C ALA A 153 -2.62 19.21 5.54
N VAL A 154 -1.56 19.66 4.84
CA VAL A 154 -0.18 19.23 5.13
C VAL A 154 0.14 19.39 6.61
N SER A 155 0.35 18.26 7.27
CA SER A 155 1.07 18.26 8.53
C SER A 155 2.54 18.50 8.22
N HIS A 156 3.34 18.84 9.22
CA HIS A 156 4.75 19.06 9.00
C HIS A 156 5.52 18.60 10.22
N PRO A 157 6.60 17.83 10.06
CA PRO A 157 7.23 17.23 11.19
C PRO A 157 8.53 17.90 11.65
N ALA A 158 9.09 19.00 11.16
CA ALA A 158 10.27 19.57 11.88
C ALA A 158 10.52 21.02 11.52
N PRO A 159 11.42 21.70 12.25
CA PRO A 159 12.30 22.70 11.64
C PRO A 159 12.90 22.14 10.34
N GLY A 160 12.28 22.47 9.21
CA GLY A 160 12.64 22.04 7.87
C GLY A 160 12.07 20.69 7.39
N LEU A 161 10.98 20.13 7.94
CA LEU A 161 10.29 18.98 7.31
C LEU A 161 8.80 19.26 7.00
N THR A 162 8.26 18.56 6.00
CA THR A 162 6.81 18.48 5.64
C THR A 162 6.31 17.02 5.68
N MET A 163 5.05 16.75 6.03
CA MET A 163 4.46 15.39 6.01
C MET A 163 3.01 15.41 5.49
N GLY A 164 2.81 14.72 4.38
CA GLY A 164 1.71 14.97 3.45
C GLY A 164 2.26 15.74 2.26
N ASP A 165 1.77 15.43 1.07
CA ASP A 165 2.22 16.04 -0.16
C ASP A 165 1.39 17.28 -0.51
N GLY A 166 1.91 18.18 -1.35
CA GLY A 166 1.22 19.41 -1.74
C GLY A 166 0.18 19.19 -2.85
N PRO A 167 -0.72 20.16 -3.10
CA PRO A 167 -1.69 20.09 -4.19
C PRO A 167 -1.02 20.00 -5.57
N ASP A 168 -1.52 19.10 -6.41
CA ASP A 168 -1.12 19.00 -7.81
C ASP A 168 -1.56 20.23 -8.62
N PRO A 169 -0.60 20.90 -9.28
CA PRO A 169 -1.08 22.18 -10.95
C PRO A 169 -2.12 21.65 -11.96
N ALA A 170 -2.73 20.47 -11.76
CA ALA A 170 -3.87 19.96 -12.55
C ALA A 170 -4.93 19.13 -11.79
N LEU A 171 -4.57 18.29 -10.81
CA LEU A 171 -5.57 17.46 -10.11
C LEU A 171 -6.30 18.21 -8.99
N ALA A 172 -5.59 19.03 -8.19
CA ALA A 172 -6.21 19.80 -7.10
C ALA A 172 -7.33 20.78 -7.55
N PRO A 173 -7.29 21.38 -8.76
CA PRO A 173 -8.44 22.09 -9.34
C PRO A 173 -9.72 21.26 -9.54
N MET A 174 -9.63 19.93 -9.62
CA MET A 174 -10.78 19.01 -9.76
C MET A 174 -11.25 18.43 -8.43
N HIS A 175 -10.55 18.67 -7.32
CA HIS A 175 -10.76 18.05 -6.01
C HIS A 175 -12.22 17.97 -5.55
N ALA A 176 -12.99 19.05 -5.69
CA ALA A 176 -14.39 19.09 -5.29
C ALA A 176 -15.24 18.08 -6.09
N GLU A 177 -15.08 18.06 -7.42
CA GLU A 177 -15.77 17.10 -8.31
C GLU A 177 -15.28 15.66 -8.12
N SER A 178 -13.98 15.46 -7.91
CA SER A 178 -13.40 14.16 -7.53
C SER A 178 -14.01 13.63 -6.23
N THR A 179 -14.12 14.47 -5.20
CA THR A 179 -14.72 14.09 -3.90
C THR A 179 -16.20 13.76 -4.08
N ARG A 180 -16.96 14.60 -4.81
CA ARG A 180 -18.37 14.33 -5.14
C ARG A 180 -18.56 13.00 -5.86
N LEU A 181 -17.75 12.72 -6.88
CA LEU A 181 -17.83 11.48 -7.65
C LEU A 181 -17.43 10.26 -6.82
N ALA A 182 -16.40 10.36 -5.97
CA ALA A 182 -15.98 9.30 -5.05
C ALA A 182 -17.09 8.94 -4.04
N GLU A 183 -17.68 9.93 -3.36
CA GLU A 183 -18.80 9.73 -2.44
C GLU A 183 -20.01 9.09 -3.13
N VAL A 184 -20.32 9.54 -4.36
CA VAL A 184 -21.40 8.99 -5.20
C VAL A 184 -21.12 7.52 -5.56
N LEU A 185 -19.92 7.19 -6.04
CA LEU A 185 -19.57 5.81 -6.44
C LEU A 185 -19.56 4.87 -5.23
N ASN A 186 -19.00 5.29 -4.10
CA ASN A 186 -19.07 4.55 -2.83
C ASN A 186 -20.53 4.29 -2.42
N ARG A 187 -21.38 5.32 -2.47
CA ARG A 187 -22.78 5.21 -2.04
C ARG A 187 -23.68 4.44 -3.01
N LEU A 188 -23.44 4.53 -4.32
CA LEU A 188 -24.09 3.71 -5.35
C LEU A 188 -23.69 2.23 -5.19
N SER A 189 -22.42 1.95 -4.88
CA SER A 189 -21.93 0.58 -4.65
C SER A 189 -22.67 -0.13 -3.51
N LEU A 190 -23.24 0.61 -2.56
CA LEU A 190 -24.05 0.09 -1.44
C LEU A 190 -25.56 0.02 -1.72
N ASN A 191 -26.05 0.35 -2.92
CA ASN A 191 -27.47 0.23 -3.25
C ASN A 191 -27.92 -1.24 -3.31
N THR A 192 -29.05 -1.56 -2.68
CA THR A 192 -29.74 -2.85 -2.76
C THR A 192 -31.25 -2.65 -3.02
N PRO A 193 -31.99 -3.65 -3.54
CA PRO A 193 -33.43 -3.51 -3.84
C PRO A 193 -34.35 -3.31 -2.64
N HIS A 194 -33.85 -3.45 -1.41
CA HIS A 194 -34.65 -3.43 -0.17
C HIS A 194 -34.17 -2.39 0.85
N SER A 195 -33.17 -1.57 0.49
CA SER A 195 -32.67 -0.45 1.31
C SER A 195 -32.96 0.90 0.63
N PRO A 196 -32.93 2.01 1.38
CA PRO A 196 -33.04 3.34 0.78
C PRO A 196 -31.90 3.58 -0.23
N GLN A 197 -32.22 3.99 -1.46
CA GLN A 197 -31.24 4.09 -2.55
C GLN A 197 -30.73 5.52 -2.75
N LEU A 198 -29.48 5.65 -3.17
CA LEU A 198 -28.99 6.84 -3.86
C LEU A 198 -29.37 6.72 -5.34
N THR A 199 -29.98 7.77 -5.88
CA THR A 199 -30.18 7.95 -7.32
C THR A 199 -29.26 9.07 -7.81
N VAL A 200 -28.51 8.82 -8.87
CA VAL A 200 -27.79 9.87 -9.60
C VAL A 200 -28.64 10.33 -10.77
N ARG A 201 -28.71 11.64 -10.98
CA ARG A 201 -29.21 12.25 -12.21
C ARG A 201 -28.04 12.80 -13.03
N LEU A 202 -28.10 12.52 -14.32
CA LEU A 202 -27.14 12.93 -15.35
C LEU A 202 -27.88 12.99 -16.69
N ASN A 203 -27.81 14.10 -17.40
CA ASN A 203 -28.55 14.37 -18.64
C ASN A 203 -30.06 13.99 -18.58
N GLY A 204 -30.66 14.15 -17.39
CA GLY A 204 -32.06 13.80 -17.13
C GLY A 204 -32.37 12.31 -16.93
N GLN A 205 -31.41 11.39 -17.10
CA GLN A 205 -31.56 9.98 -16.72
C GLN A 205 -31.48 9.81 -15.20
N ASN A 206 -32.06 8.73 -14.66
CA ASN A 206 -31.96 8.37 -13.25
C ASN A 206 -31.25 7.01 -13.11
N LEU A 207 -30.12 7.00 -12.41
CA LEU A 207 -29.16 5.89 -12.36
C LEU A 207 -28.98 5.46 -10.90
N THR A 208 -29.00 4.15 -10.64
CA THR A 208 -28.93 3.59 -9.28
C THR A 208 -27.80 2.57 -9.09
N ASP A 209 -26.87 2.51 -10.04
CA ASP A 209 -25.77 1.55 -10.10
C ASP A 209 -24.49 2.21 -10.67
N PRO A 210 -23.27 1.87 -10.18
CA PRO A 210 -22.02 2.46 -10.66
C PRO A 210 -21.74 2.23 -12.15
N GLY A 211 -21.96 1.02 -12.68
CA GLY A 211 -21.74 0.73 -14.10
C GLY A 211 -22.69 1.50 -14.99
N ALA A 212 -23.96 1.65 -14.57
CA ALA A 212 -24.94 2.48 -15.27
C ALA A 212 -24.52 3.97 -15.34
N LEU A 213 -23.85 4.50 -14.31
CA LEU A 213 -23.27 5.85 -14.33
C LEU A 213 -22.13 5.98 -15.34
N ILE A 214 -21.18 5.03 -15.35
CA ILE A 214 -20.07 5.01 -16.31
C ILE A 214 -20.59 4.93 -17.75
N LYS A 215 -21.59 4.08 -17.99
CA LYS A 215 -22.23 3.92 -19.30
C LYS A 215 -22.92 5.20 -19.78
N GLU A 216 -23.69 5.85 -18.92
CA GLU A 216 -24.39 7.10 -19.28
C GLU A 216 -23.41 8.24 -19.54
N LEU A 217 -22.32 8.35 -18.78
CA LEU A 217 -21.23 9.30 -19.07
C LEU A 217 -20.66 9.07 -20.48
N GLN A 218 -20.32 7.84 -20.84
CA GLN A 218 -19.80 7.49 -22.17
C GLN A 218 -20.81 7.79 -23.29
N VAL A 219 -22.09 7.42 -23.11
CA VAL A 219 -23.17 7.70 -24.07
C VAL A 219 -23.42 9.21 -24.21
N SER A 220 -23.28 9.96 -23.12
CA SER A 220 -23.35 11.43 -23.07
C SER A 220 -22.12 12.14 -23.67
N GLY A 221 -21.15 11.40 -24.20
CA GLY A 221 -19.96 11.96 -24.87
C GLY A 221 -18.84 12.41 -23.93
N TYR A 222 -18.85 12.00 -22.66
CA TYR A 222 -17.70 12.15 -21.79
C TYR A 222 -16.59 11.16 -22.21
N GLN A 223 -15.34 11.61 -22.16
CA GLN A 223 -14.22 10.68 -22.16
C GLN A 223 -14.14 10.04 -20.77
N VAL A 224 -14.24 8.71 -20.72
CA VAL A 224 -14.07 7.93 -19.49
C VAL A 224 -13.03 6.84 -19.72
N THR A 225 -11.97 6.85 -18.92
CA THR A 225 -10.98 5.77 -18.85
C THR A 225 -10.83 5.32 -17.41
N VAL A 226 -10.42 4.07 -17.21
CA VAL A 226 -9.93 3.59 -15.92
C VAL A 226 -8.53 3.03 -16.17
N ASP A 227 -7.53 3.59 -15.52
CA ASP A 227 -6.14 3.11 -15.59
C ASP A 227 -5.81 2.24 -14.35
N ASP A 228 -4.85 1.32 -14.47
CA ASP A 228 -4.33 0.48 -13.38
C ASP A 228 -2.90 0.93 -13.06
N ASP A 229 -2.75 1.72 -12.00
CA ASP A 229 -1.61 2.60 -11.81
C ASP A 229 -0.65 2.10 -10.74
N LEU A 230 0.62 1.96 -11.13
CA LEU A 230 1.66 1.43 -10.25
C LEU A 230 2.61 2.52 -9.76
N TYR A 231 2.87 2.44 -8.45
CA TYR A 231 3.66 3.36 -7.65
C TYR A 231 4.60 2.57 -6.72
N PHE A 232 5.69 3.15 -6.20
CA PHE A 232 6.32 2.62 -4.98
C PHE A 232 5.57 3.14 -3.75
N ALA A 233 5.15 2.25 -2.84
CA ALA A 233 4.35 2.65 -1.68
C ALA A 233 5.13 3.56 -0.73
N ASN A 234 4.66 4.79 -0.56
CA ASN A 234 5.22 5.80 0.32
C ASN A 234 4.34 5.96 1.56
N PHE A 235 4.72 5.31 2.68
CA PHE A 235 4.00 5.47 3.95
C PHE A 235 4.47 6.69 4.76
N GLY A 236 5.41 7.48 4.23
CA GLY A 236 5.99 8.64 4.89
C GLY A 236 5.43 9.97 4.43
N HIS A 237 5.21 10.16 3.12
CA HIS A 237 4.89 11.45 2.48
C HIS A 237 5.75 12.61 3.02
N LEU A 238 7.03 12.31 3.29
CA LEU A 238 7.93 13.15 4.07
C LEU A 238 8.86 13.95 3.16
N HIS A 239 9.11 15.22 3.49
CA HIS A 239 10.03 16.11 2.76
C HIS A 239 11.07 16.73 3.70
N ASP A 240 12.30 16.93 3.22
CA ASP A 240 13.35 17.73 3.85
C ASP A 240 13.59 19.03 3.08
N GLY A 241 13.09 20.14 3.64
CA GLY A 241 12.95 21.41 2.95
C GLY A 241 12.04 21.30 1.72
N ALA A 242 12.66 21.19 0.54
CA ALA A 242 12.02 21.00 -0.75
C ALA A 242 12.53 19.75 -1.50
N ARG A 243 13.03 18.75 -0.76
CA ARG A 243 13.49 17.45 -1.28
C ARG A 243 12.63 16.34 -0.69
N ASP A 244 12.07 15.47 -1.53
CA ASP A 244 11.36 14.27 -1.06
C ASP A 244 12.29 13.39 -0.19
N VAL A 245 11.75 12.69 0.81
CA VAL A 245 12.48 11.69 1.59
C VAL A 245 12.09 10.29 1.12
N MET A 246 13.08 9.54 0.62
CA MET A 246 12.92 8.12 0.30
C MET A 246 12.65 7.31 1.57
N MET A 247 11.40 6.92 1.77
CA MET A 247 10.96 6.01 2.86
C MET A 247 10.34 4.70 2.34
N PRO A 248 10.97 3.96 1.41
CA PRO A 248 10.45 2.68 0.92
C PRO A 248 10.39 1.62 2.03
N PHE A 249 9.25 0.95 2.14
CA PHE A 249 9.15 -0.31 2.91
C PHE A 249 9.67 -1.45 2.04
N TRP A 250 10.67 -2.22 2.49
CA TRP A 250 11.33 -3.21 1.63
C TRP A 250 10.84 -4.64 1.80
N LEU A 251 10.71 -5.33 0.67
CA LEU A 251 10.41 -6.75 0.56
C LEU A 251 11.63 -7.53 0.08
N ASP A 252 12.00 -8.57 0.82
CA ASP A 252 12.91 -9.61 0.34
C ASP A 252 12.12 -10.57 -0.59
N SER A 253 12.30 -10.37 -1.89
CA SER A 253 11.73 -11.19 -2.97
C SER A 253 12.24 -12.64 -3.03
N GLN A 254 13.28 -12.95 -2.24
CA GLN A 254 14.10 -14.15 -2.28
C GLN A 254 14.75 -14.45 -3.65
N ILE A 255 14.77 -13.49 -4.58
CA ILE A 255 15.53 -13.58 -5.83
C ILE A 255 16.96 -13.17 -5.53
N ALA A 256 17.98 -13.97 -5.87
CA ALA A 256 19.37 -13.62 -5.60
C ALA A 256 19.90 -12.63 -6.66
N VAL A 257 20.48 -11.50 -6.25
CA VAL A 257 21.09 -10.55 -7.20
C VAL A 257 22.40 -11.15 -7.73
N PRO A 258 22.57 -11.30 -9.06
CA PRO A 258 23.78 -11.85 -9.66
C PRO A 258 25.07 -11.13 -9.26
N ALA A 259 26.15 -11.93 -9.11
CA ALA A 259 27.45 -11.53 -8.59
C ALA A 259 27.44 -10.94 -7.15
N THR A 260 26.39 -11.18 -6.36
CA THR A 260 26.33 -10.81 -4.94
C THR A 260 26.00 -12.01 -4.05
N ARG A 261 25.87 -11.78 -2.73
CA ARG A 261 25.35 -12.75 -1.75
C ARG A 261 23.95 -12.40 -1.22
N ARG A 262 23.31 -11.34 -1.73
CA ARG A 262 22.05 -10.79 -1.20
C ARG A 262 20.85 -11.08 -2.08
N SER A 263 19.67 -11.04 -1.48
CA SER A 263 18.41 -10.96 -2.21
C SER A 263 18.28 -9.62 -2.94
N LEU A 264 17.46 -9.59 -3.99
CA LEU A 264 16.85 -8.39 -4.51
C LEU A 264 15.82 -7.93 -3.47
N LEU A 265 16.10 -6.82 -2.83
CA LEU A 265 15.09 -6.07 -2.11
C LEU A 265 14.35 -5.21 -3.15
N VAL A 266 13.03 -5.19 -3.08
CA VAL A 266 12.18 -4.22 -3.80
C VAL A 266 11.38 -3.42 -2.78
N PRO A 267 11.08 -2.13 -3.01
CA PRO A 267 10.03 -1.48 -2.25
C PRO A 267 8.71 -2.24 -2.47
N VAL A 268 7.82 -2.21 -1.48
CA VAL A 268 6.40 -2.52 -1.70
C VAL A 268 5.90 -1.59 -2.79
N SER A 269 5.30 -2.12 -3.86
CA SER A 269 4.53 -1.29 -4.78
C SER A 269 3.14 -1.02 -4.24
N HIS A 270 2.61 0.13 -4.60
CA HIS A 270 1.20 0.47 -4.47
C HIS A 270 0.55 0.33 -5.85
N SER A 271 -0.73 -0.03 -5.86
CA SER A 271 -1.54 -0.23 -7.05
C SER A 271 -2.95 0.24 -6.75
N GLU A 272 -3.49 1.10 -7.61
CA GLU A 272 -4.84 1.65 -7.52
C GLU A 272 -5.46 1.73 -8.92
N HIS A 273 -6.78 1.72 -9.01
CA HIS A 273 -7.49 1.95 -10.27
C HIS A 273 -7.91 3.42 -10.34
N GLU A 274 -7.34 4.21 -11.26
CA GLU A 274 -7.66 5.63 -11.43
C GLU A 274 -8.77 5.81 -12.47
N LEU A 275 -9.97 6.20 -12.03
CA LEU A 275 -11.08 6.59 -12.90
C LEU A 275 -10.91 8.04 -13.34
N HIS A 276 -10.71 8.26 -14.64
CA HIS A 276 -10.62 9.58 -15.25
C HIS A 276 -11.90 9.90 -16.02
N VAL A 277 -12.60 10.97 -15.64
CA VAL A 277 -13.78 11.49 -16.35
C VAL A 277 -13.49 12.91 -16.86
N ARG A 278 -13.73 13.15 -18.16
CA ARG A 278 -13.58 14.48 -18.79
C ARG A 278 -14.78 14.82 -19.67
N GLY A 279 -15.28 16.04 -19.55
CA GLY A 279 -16.44 16.51 -20.34
C GLY A 279 -16.92 17.92 -19.95
N PRO A 280 -18.14 18.32 -20.36
CA PRO A 280 -18.60 19.70 -20.28
C PRO A 280 -19.01 20.17 -18.87
N HIS A 281 -19.46 19.27 -17.99
CA HIS A 281 -19.97 19.62 -16.66
C HIS A 281 -19.26 18.90 -15.51
N LEU A 282 -18.81 17.66 -15.75
CA LEU A 282 -17.99 16.88 -14.81
C LEU A 282 -16.57 16.67 -15.36
N ASN A 283 -15.56 17.05 -14.56
CA ASN A 283 -14.16 16.69 -14.77
C ASN A 283 -13.60 16.24 -13.41
N ALA A 284 -13.22 14.98 -13.29
CA ALA A 284 -12.86 14.34 -12.03
C ALA A 284 -11.87 13.21 -12.26
N ASP A 285 -10.97 13.03 -11.30
CA ASP A 285 -10.07 11.89 -11.15
C ASP A 285 -10.27 11.23 -9.78
N VAL A 286 -10.59 9.94 -9.77
CA VAL A 286 -11.00 9.20 -8.58
C VAL A 286 -10.28 7.85 -8.54
N SER A 287 -9.45 7.64 -7.52
CA SER A 287 -8.71 6.39 -7.32
C SER A 287 -9.49 5.41 -6.47
N TYR A 288 -9.37 4.12 -6.78
CA TYR A 288 -9.83 3.02 -5.93
C TYR A 288 -8.66 2.20 -5.41
N TYR A 289 -8.60 1.99 -4.09
CA TYR A 289 -7.74 0.96 -3.49
C TYR A 289 -8.19 0.57 -2.07
N PHE A 290 -7.79 -0.64 -1.64
CA PHE A 290 -7.82 -1.01 -0.22
C PHE A 290 -6.68 -0.32 0.53
N GLY A 291 -7.02 0.61 1.42
CA GLY A 291 -6.07 1.48 2.10
C GLY A 291 -5.61 0.96 3.47
N ILE A 292 -4.48 1.52 3.95
CA ILE A 292 -3.93 1.24 5.29
C ILE A 292 -4.83 1.73 6.44
N ASP A 293 -5.77 2.62 6.13
CA ASP A 293 -6.87 3.04 6.98
C ASP A 293 -7.87 1.91 7.27
N GLY A 294 -7.84 0.85 6.46
CA GLY A 294 -8.75 -0.27 6.50
C GLY A 294 -9.99 -0.10 5.62
N LYS A 295 -9.99 0.86 4.69
CA LYS A 295 -11.13 1.14 3.81
C LYS A 295 -10.92 0.62 2.40
N SER A 296 -11.97 0.09 1.77
CA SER A 296 -11.97 -0.36 0.36
C SER A 296 -12.96 0.50 -0.42
N GLU A 297 -12.47 1.63 -0.94
CA GLU A 297 -13.31 2.74 -1.40
C GLU A 297 -12.68 3.51 -2.57
N PHE A 298 -13.56 4.19 -3.33
CA PHE A 298 -13.24 5.30 -4.20
C PHE A 298 -12.87 6.54 -3.35
N ARG A 299 -11.84 7.29 -3.76
CA ARG A 299 -11.32 8.49 -3.06
C ARG A 299 -10.53 9.39 -4.02
N THR A 300 -10.13 10.59 -3.58
CA THR A 300 -9.28 11.50 -4.38
C THR A 300 -7.78 11.16 -4.22
N MET A 301 -6.97 11.46 -5.25
CA MET A 301 -5.50 11.34 -5.25
C MET A 301 -4.83 12.56 -5.91
N ASP A 302 -5.37 13.74 -5.61
CA ASP A 302 -4.99 15.05 -6.14
C ASP A 302 -3.78 15.71 -5.45
N SER A 303 -3.13 14.99 -4.54
CA SER A 303 -1.85 15.34 -3.94
C SER A 303 -0.67 14.94 -4.83
N LEU A 304 0.37 15.78 -4.91
CA LEU A 304 1.52 15.63 -5.80
C LEU A 304 2.49 14.53 -5.33
N ASN A 305 2.46 13.37 -5.98
CA ASN A 305 3.35 12.25 -5.67
C ASN A 305 4.84 12.63 -5.75
N GLN A 306 5.59 12.23 -4.72
CA GLN A 306 7.05 12.40 -4.61
C GLN A 306 7.80 11.75 -5.78
N ALA A 307 8.84 12.39 -6.30
CA ALA A 307 9.50 11.97 -7.55
C ALA A 307 10.16 10.57 -7.47
N TRP A 308 10.54 10.12 -6.27
CA TRP A 308 11.12 8.77 -6.07
C TRP A 308 10.08 7.64 -6.10
N VAL A 309 8.79 7.95 -5.93
CA VAL A 309 7.68 6.99 -5.99
C VAL A 309 7.48 6.45 -7.41
N MET A 310 7.88 7.25 -8.42
CA MET A 310 7.67 6.99 -9.84
C MET A 310 6.18 6.83 -10.19
N HIS A 311 5.87 6.38 -11.41
CA HIS A 311 4.50 6.15 -11.89
C HIS A 311 4.56 5.27 -13.15
N ARG A 312 3.66 4.29 -13.25
CA ARG A 312 3.42 3.54 -14.50
C ARG A 312 2.00 2.99 -14.55
N VAL A 313 1.18 3.51 -15.46
CA VAL A 313 -0.02 2.82 -15.97
C VAL A 313 0.40 1.44 -16.47
N ALA A 314 -0.09 0.37 -15.84
CA ALA A 314 0.09 -1.00 -16.30
C ALA A 314 -0.88 -1.32 -17.45
N PHE A 315 -2.13 -0.89 -17.30
CA PHE A 315 -3.23 -1.16 -18.22
C PHE A 315 -4.21 0.02 -18.27
N THR A 316 -4.86 0.19 -19.43
CA THR A 316 -5.95 1.16 -19.63
C THR A 316 -7.23 0.43 -20.03
N TYR A 317 -8.35 0.80 -19.41
CA TYR A 317 -9.69 0.27 -19.67
C TYR A 317 -10.60 1.39 -20.21
N THR A 318 -11.37 1.07 -21.27
CA THR A 318 -12.25 2.03 -21.97
C THR A 318 -13.54 1.36 -22.41
N GLY A 319 -14.63 2.13 -22.57
CA GLY A 319 -15.92 1.59 -23.00
C GLY A 319 -16.47 0.58 -22.00
N ASP A 320 -17.02 -0.53 -22.51
CA ASP A 320 -17.51 -1.68 -21.74
C ASP A 320 -16.50 -2.20 -20.69
N ARG A 321 -15.18 -2.13 -20.96
CA ARG A 321 -14.15 -2.57 -19.99
C ARG A 321 -13.98 -1.61 -18.81
N ALA A 322 -14.28 -0.33 -18.98
CA ALA A 322 -14.30 0.63 -17.87
C ALA A 322 -15.57 0.46 -17.01
N GLU A 323 -16.71 0.17 -17.65
CA GLU A 323 -17.95 -0.22 -16.95
C GLU A 323 -17.76 -1.52 -16.15
N GLU A 324 -17.12 -2.54 -16.75
CA GLU A 324 -16.80 -3.81 -16.10
C GLU A 324 -15.82 -3.63 -14.92
N ALA A 325 -14.77 -2.82 -15.08
CA ALA A 325 -13.85 -2.49 -13.99
C ALA A 325 -14.57 -1.84 -12.79
N ILE A 326 -15.37 -0.79 -13.02
CA ILE A 326 -16.08 -0.06 -11.96
C ILE A 326 -17.12 -0.94 -11.25
N ASN A 327 -17.77 -1.88 -11.96
CA ASN A 327 -18.65 -2.87 -11.35
C ASN A 327 -17.91 -3.83 -10.41
N LEU A 328 -16.74 -4.35 -10.81
CA LEU A 328 -15.92 -5.22 -9.97
C LEU A 328 -15.38 -4.50 -8.73
N LEU A 329 -15.08 -3.20 -8.83
CA LEU A 329 -14.71 -2.37 -7.68
C LEU A 329 -15.90 -2.13 -6.73
N ALA A 330 -17.11 -1.97 -7.27
CA ALA A 330 -18.33 -1.88 -6.47
C ALA A 330 -18.66 -3.19 -5.72
N GLU A 331 -18.42 -4.35 -6.35
CA GLU A 331 -18.43 -5.66 -5.65
C GLU A 331 -17.36 -5.70 -4.55
N ALA A 332 -16.12 -5.29 -4.85
CA ALA A 332 -15.04 -5.27 -3.87
C ALA A 332 -15.36 -4.41 -2.64
N THR A 333 -15.99 -3.25 -2.80
CA THR A 333 -16.46 -2.40 -1.69
C THR A 333 -17.46 -3.14 -0.80
N ARG A 334 -18.45 -3.84 -1.38
CA ARG A 334 -19.45 -4.61 -0.60
C ARG A 334 -18.82 -5.81 0.11
N VAL A 335 -17.94 -6.54 -0.58
CA VAL A 335 -17.23 -7.69 -0.01
C VAL A 335 -16.37 -7.28 1.17
N TYR A 336 -15.50 -6.29 1.02
CA TYR A 336 -14.63 -5.84 2.12
C TYR A 336 -15.47 -5.29 3.28
N LEU A 337 -16.49 -4.46 3.02
CA LEU A 337 -17.39 -3.96 4.07
C LEU A 337 -18.01 -5.08 4.90
N ALA A 338 -18.56 -6.13 4.26
CA ALA A 338 -19.15 -7.25 4.99
C ALA A 338 -18.10 -8.01 5.81
N VAL A 339 -16.91 -8.25 5.24
CA VAL A 339 -15.80 -8.90 5.94
C VAL A 339 -15.34 -8.08 7.15
N HIS A 340 -15.23 -6.76 7.05
CA HIS A 340 -14.89 -5.87 8.17
C HIS A 340 -15.95 -5.84 9.27
N LEU A 341 -17.24 -5.90 8.90
CA LEU A 341 -18.35 -5.93 9.85
C LEU A 341 -18.45 -7.30 10.54
N ALA A 342 -18.11 -8.39 9.86
CA ALA A 342 -17.97 -9.73 10.44
C ALA A 342 -16.71 -9.88 11.31
N HIS A 343 -15.62 -9.18 10.95
CA HIS A 343 -14.31 -9.29 11.60
C HIS A 343 -13.77 -7.95 12.15
N PRO A 344 -14.47 -7.30 13.10
CA PRO A 344 -14.00 -6.06 13.73
C PRO A 344 -12.74 -6.25 14.58
N GLU A 345 -12.35 -7.48 14.91
CA GLU A 345 -11.12 -7.83 15.62
C GLU A 345 -9.83 -7.72 14.79
N LEU A 346 -9.92 -7.35 13.51
CA LEU A 346 -8.75 -7.20 12.66
C LEU A 346 -8.07 -5.83 12.89
N PRO A 347 -6.79 -5.81 13.32
CA PRO A 347 -6.05 -4.56 13.47
C PRO A 347 -5.83 -3.89 12.11
N PHE A 348 -5.60 -2.57 12.12
CA PHE A 348 -5.44 -1.75 10.90
C PHE A 348 -6.64 -1.85 9.94
N GLY A 349 -7.85 -2.12 10.47
CA GLY A 349 -9.03 -2.40 9.67
C GLY A 349 -8.76 -3.51 8.64
N GLY A 350 -8.14 -4.61 9.09
CA GLY A 350 -7.85 -5.74 8.22
C GLY A 350 -6.73 -5.55 7.21
N TYR A 351 -6.05 -4.41 7.10
CA TYR A 351 -4.96 -4.26 6.12
C TYR A 351 -3.92 -5.38 6.29
N TYR A 352 -3.39 -5.84 5.16
CA TYR A 352 -2.51 -7.01 4.98
C TYR A 352 -3.10 -8.39 5.36
N LYS A 353 -4.09 -8.46 6.27
CA LYS A 353 -4.84 -9.69 6.60
C LYS A 353 -5.93 -9.98 5.58
N LEU A 354 -6.68 -8.97 5.19
CA LEU A 354 -7.65 -9.00 4.09
C LEU A 354 -6.98 -8.80 2.72
N GLY A 355 -5.73 -8.35 2.72
CA GLY A 355 -4.94 -8.09 1.52
C GLY A 355 -4.21 -6.76 1.64
N VAL A 356 -3.42 -6.39 0.65
CA VAL A 356 -2.96 -5.01 0.44
C VAL A 356 -3.80 -4.37 -0.68
N CYS A 357 -3.57 -3.10 -1.00
CA CYS A 357 -4.17 -2.41 -2.15
C CYS A 357 -4.21 -3.28 -3.43
N GLN A 358 -3.11 -3.97 -3.71
CA GLN A 358 -2.93 -4.87 -4.85
C GLN A 358 -3.86 -6.10 -4.88
N ASP A 359 -4.36 -6.62 -3.74
CA ASP A 359 -5.17 -7.85 -3.73
C ASP A 359 -6.52 -7.67 -4.44
N ILE A 360 -7.02 -6.43 -4.53
CA ILE A 360 -8.21 -6.08 -5.32
C ILE A 360 -7.83 -5.88 -6.79
N ASN A 361 -6.81 -5.05 -7.07
CA ASN A 361 -6.41 -4.76 -8.45
C ASN A 361 -6.01 -6.01 -9.22
N ALA A 362 -5.31 -6.95 -8.60
CA ALA A 362 -4.97 -8.23 -9.21
C ALA A 362 -6.20 -9.07 -9.61
N ALA A 363 -7.34 -8.95 -8.89
CA ALA A 363 -8.59 -9.61 -9.27
C ALA A 363 -9.19 -8.99 -10.56
N LEU A 364 -8.99 -7.68 -10.78
CA LEU A 364 -9.33 -7.00 -12.03
C LEU A 364 -8.33 -7.35 -13.15
N GLU A 365 -7.02 -7.35 -12.90
CA GLU A 365 -6.02 -7.85 -13.86
C GLU A 365 -6.40 -9.25 -14.36
N GLN A 366 -6.73 -10.17 -13.44
CA GLN A 366 -7.12 -11.53 -13.77
C GLN A 366 -8.42 -11.62 -14.58
N ARG A 367 -9.34 -10.65 -14.45
CA ARG A 367 -10.62 -10.64 -15.14
C ARG A 367 -10.61 -9.90 -16.48
N LEU A 368 -9.69 -8.96 -16.64
CA LEU A 368 -9.62 -8.06 -17.80
C LEU A 368 -8.40 -8.37 -18.69
N GLN A 369 -7.36 -9.02 -18.18
CA GLN A 369 -6.11 -9.34 -18.88
C GLN A 369 -5.76 -10.84 -18.87
N ASP A 370 -6.56 -11.68 -18.23
CA ASP A 370 -6.33 -13.13 -18.01
C ASP A 370 -5.03 -13.51 -17.26
N HIS A 371 -4.25 -12.53 -16.79
CA HIS A 371 -3.00 -12.72 -16.06
C HIS A 371 -2.82 -11.67 -14.96
N VAL A 372 -1.91 -11.92 -14.02
CA VAL A 372 -1.64 -11.05 -12.86
C VAL A 372 -0.16 -10.71 -12.79
N ILE A 373 0.19 -9.43 -12.73
CA ILE A 373 1.57 -8.94 -12.59
C ILE A 373 1.87 -8.35 -11.20
N LEU A 374 0.87 -7.99 -10.40
CA LEU A 374 1.11 -7.37 -9.07
C LEU A 374 1.83 -8.29 -8.07
N PHE A 375 2.64 -7.71 -7.17
CA PHE A 375 3.29 -8.35 -6.03
C PHE A 375 3.60 -7.33 -4.91
N PRO A 376 3.27 -7.61 -3.62
CA PRO A 376 2.75 -8.87 -3.08
C PRO A 376 1.21 -8.92 -2.97
N LEU A 377 0.68 -10.13 -3.01
CA LEU A 377 -0.73 -10.42 -2.73
C LEU A 377 -0.82 -11.22 -1.43
N THR A 378 -1.42 -10.66 -0.38
CA THR A 378 -1.19 -11.06 1.02
C THR A 378 -2.45 -11.54 1.75
N ARG A 379 -3.62 -11.46 1.11
CA ARG A 379 -4.92 -11.79 1.70
C ARG A 379 -4.98 -13.20 2.30
N ASP A 380 -5.71 -13.33 3.38
CA ASP A 380 -5.89 -14.57 4.12
C ASP A 380 -7.30 -15.11 3.79
N LEU A 381 -7.38 -16.08 2.86
CA LEU A 381 -8.65 -16.54 2.26
C LEU A 381 -9.65 -17.14 3.26
N GLN A 382 -9.28 -17.33 4.53
CA GLN A 382 -10.22 -17.69 5.60
C GLN A 382 -11.29 -16.62 5.87
N TYR A 383 -11.02 -15.35 5.55
CA TYR A 383 -11.97 -14.24 5.68
C TYR A 383 -12.83 -14.03 4.41
N PHE A 384 -12.52 -14.73 3.32
CA PHE A 384 -13.22 -14.62 2.04
C PHE A 384 -13.73 -16.01 1.63
N PRO A 385 -14.84 -16.52 2.20
CA PRO A 385 -15.43 -17.78 1.75
C PRO A 385 -15.82 -17.70 0.26
N ALA A 386 -15.59 -18.78 -0.49
CA ALA A 386 -15.92 -18.85 -1.91
C ALA A 386 -17.43 -18.94 -2.20
N ASP A 387 -18.25 -19.03 -1.15
CA ASP A 387 -19.71 -18.99 -1.16
C ASP A 387 -20.17 -17.68 -0.48
N PRO A 388 -20.73 -16.70 -1.22
CA PRO A 388 -21.15 -15.41 -0.68
C PRO A 388 -22.19 -15.53 0.45
N ALA A 389 -22.98 -16.61 0.49
CA ALA A 389 -24.00 -16.81 1.52
C ALA A 389 -23.43 -16.92 2.94
N GLN A 390 -22.16 -17.32 3.08
CA GLN A 390 -21.46 -17.46 4.37
C GLN A 390 -21.14 -16.12 5.04
N LEU A 391 -21.13 -15.02 4.28
CA LEU A 391 -21.00 -13.63 4.79
C LEU A 391 -22.32 -12.84 4.69
N HIS A 392 -23.41 -13.49 4.27
CA HIS A 392 -24.68 -12.82 3.93
C HIS A 392 -24.54 -11.72 2.87
N LEU A 393 -23.61 -11.91 1.92
CA LEU A 393 -23.34 -10.97 0.83
C LEU A 393 -24.46 -10.90 -0.22
N ASP A 394 -24.40 -9.86 -1.05
CA ASP A 394 -25.28 -9.75 -2.21
C ASP A 394 -24.88 -10.81 -3.25
N PRO A 395 -25.83 -11.51 -3.91
CA PRO A 395 -25.50 -12.47 -4.97
C PRO A 395 -24.68 -11.89 -6.14
N ARG A 396 -24.67 -10.57 -6.32
CA ARG A 396 -23.78 -9.87 -7.26
C ARG A 396 -22.30 -10.05 -6.94
N ASP A 397 -21.94 -10.20 -5.67
CA ASP A 397 -20.56 -10.18 -5.18
C ASP A 397 -19.77 -11.49 -5.42
N GLY A 398 -20.40 -12.46 -6.08
CA GLY A 398 -19.83 -13.78 -6.35
C GLY A 398 -18.74 -13.78 -7.41
N GLU A 399 -18.73 -12.84 -8.37
CA GLU A 399 -17.70 -12.77 -9.42
C GLU A 399 -16.38 -12.26 -8.85
N PHE A 400 -16.39 -11.15 -8.09
CA PHE A 400 -15.22 -10.66 -7.38
C PHE A 400 -14.65 -11.71 -6.40
N LEU A 401 -15.49 -12.38 -5.60
CA LEU A 401 -15.03 -13.45 -4.71
C LEU A 401 -14.40 -14.62 -5.49
N ARG A 402 -15.00 -15.04 -6.60
CA ARG A 402 -14.45 -16.09 -7.48
C ARG A 402 -13.07 -15.71 -8.01
N LEU A 403 -12.89 -14.47 -8.45
CA LEU A 403 -11.62 -13.94 -8.93
C LEU A 403 -10.57 -13.85 -7.81
N LEU A 404 -10.95 -13.38 -6.63
CA LEU A 404 -10.10 -13.28 -5.45
C LEU A 404 -9.55 -14.66 -4.99
N HIS A 405 -10.23 -15.76 -5.30
CA HIS A 405 -9.71 -17.13 -5.11
C HIS A 405 -8.78 -17.63 -6.22
N GLN A 406 -8.86 -17.06 -7.43
CA GLN A 406 -8.05 -17.48 -8.58
C GLN A 406 -6.67 -16.81 -8.64
N ILE A 407 -6.57 -15.55 -8.21
CA ILE A 407 -5.30 -14.81 -8.27
C ILE A 407 -4.22 -15.42 -7.34
N PRO A 408 -2.93 -15.25 -7.65
CA PRO A 408 -1.84 -15.73 -6.79
C PRO A 408 -1.93 -15.23 -5.33
N ASN A 409 -1.29 -15.97 -4.42
CA ASN A 409 -1.27 -15.62 -3.01
C ASN A 409 0.14 -15.88 -2.43
N ASP A 410 0.83 -14.81 -2.04
CA ASP A 410 2.20 -14.84 -1.52
C ASP A 410 2.25 -15.00 0.01
N ARG A 411 1.09 -15.15 0.68
CA ARG A 411 1.00 -15.33 2.14
C ARG A 411 1.64 -16.64 2.63
N GLY A 412 1.76 -17.63 1.76
CA GLY A 412 2.43 -18.89 2.08
C GLY A 412 3.96 -18.77 2.27
N ASN A 413 4.63 -19.91 2.42
CA ASN A 413 6.09 -19.98 2.25
C ASN A 413 6.50 -20.12 0.76
N ALA A 414 5.57 -19.84 -0.16
CA ALA A 414 5.84 -19.80 -1.59
C ALA A 414 6.83 -18.67 -1.92
N ARG A 415 7.61 -18.84 -3.00
CA ARG A 415 8.46 -17.78 -3.52
C ARG A 415 7.69 -17.06 -4.63
N PRO A 416 7.59 -15.71 -4.60
CA PRO A 416 6.82 -14.98 -5.60
C PRO A 416 7.42 -15.17 -6.99
N ALA A 417 6.58 -15.20 -8.03
CA ALA A 417 7.03 -15.32 -9.41
C ALA A 417 7.96 -14.15 -9.78
N VAL A 418 9.05 -14.43 -10.52
CA VAL A 418 10.03 -13.40 -10.90
C VAL A 418 9.35 -12.29 -11.69
N ASP A 419 8.47 -12.69 -12.61
CA ASP A 419 7.77 -11.79 -13.53
C ASP A 419 6.68 -10.96 -12.84
N ARG A 420 6.19 -11.39 -11.67
CA ARG A 420 5.35 -10.55 -10.80
C ARG A 420 6.18 -9.55 -9.98
N VAL A 421 7.30 -9.98 -9.39
CA VAL A 421 8.22 -9.07 -8.66
C VAL A 421 8.78 -7.97 -9.56
N LEU A 422 8.99 -8.27 -10.85
CA LEU A 422 9.44 -7.28 -11.84
C LEU A 422 8.29 -6.56 -12.55
N GLY A 423 7.15 -7.23 -12.76
CA GLY A 423 5.97 -6.65 -13.39
C GLY A 423 5.32 -5.55 -12.53
N ALA A 424 5.30 -5.74 -11.22
CA ALA A 424 4.78 -4.80 -10.22
C ALA A 424 5.67 -3.57 -9.96
N LEU A 425 6.69 -3.30 -10.79
CA LEU A 425 7.53 -2.11 -10.68
C LEU A 425 6.86 -0.89 -11.34
N PRO A 426 6.95 0.33 -10.75
CA PRO A 426 6.38 1.57 -11.29
C PRO A 426 7.23 2.19 -12.42
N THR A 427 7.92 1.35 -13.20
CA THR A 427 8.71 1.75 -14.37
C THR A 427 9.11 0.52 -15.19
N ASN A 428 9.21 0.69 -16.51
CA ASN A 428 9.83 -0.29 -17.41
C ASN A 428 11.28 0.08 -17.78
N ASP A 429 11.79 1.23 -17.28
CA ASP A 429 13.20 1.59 -17.29
C ASP A 429 13.77 1.58 -15.86
N PRO A 430 14.54 0.55 -15.48
CA PRO A 430 15.20 0.52 -14.19
C PRO A 430 16.30 1.57 -14.01
N ALA A 431 16.81 2.21 -15.08
CA ALA A 431 17.81 3.27 -14.98
C ALA A 431 17.21 4.60 -14.47
N ALA A 432 15.90 4.79 -14.64
CA ALA A 432 15.16 5.93 -14.09
C ALA A 432 14.89 5.82 -12.56
N ILE A 433 15.17 4.68 -11.94
CA ILE A 433 14.93 4.45 -10.50
C ILE A 433 15.89 5.29 -9.65
N LEU A 434 15.35 6.29 -8.96
CA LEU A 434 16.13 7.22 -8.12
C LEU A 434 16.70 6.56 -6.85
N ILE A 435 16.13 5.44 -6.40
CA ILE A 435 16.55 4.74 -5.18
C ILE A 435 17.95 4.12 -5.36
N PRO A 436 18.96 4.50 -4.55
CA PRO A 436 20.35 4.10 -4.76
C PRO A 436 20.56 2.59 -4.91
N GLY A 437 21.18 2.20 -6.03
CA GLY A 437 21.56 0.82 -6.34
C GLY A 437 20.43 -0.08 -6.87
N LEU A 438 19.16 0.22 -6.59
CA LEU A 438 18.02 -0.65 -6.92
C LEU A 438 17.92 -0.95 -8.43
N GLY A 439 18.00 0.08 -9.28
CA GLY A 439 18.00 -0.10 -10.73
C GLY A 439 19.10 -1.04 -11.25
N ASN A 440 20.31 -0.94 -10.66
CA ASN A 440 21.43 -1.83 -10.99
C ASN A 440 21.20 -3.28 -10.56
N ASP A 441 20.44 -3.52 -9.48
CA ASP A 441 20.10 -4.87 -9.03
C ASP A 441 19.01 -5.49 -9.91
N ILE A 442 18.00 -4.69 -10.29
CA ILE A 442 16.93 -5.08 -11.22
C ILE A 442 17.54 -5.47 -12.58
N LEU A 443 18.36 -4.62 -13.20
CA LEU A 443 19.02 -4.92 -14.49
C LEU A 443 19.86 -6.21 -14.46
N ARG A 444 20.48 -6.54 -13.32
CA ARG A 444 21.20 -7.81 -13.14
C ARG A 444 20.23 -8.99 -13.08
N VAL A 445 19.15 -8.87 -12.29
CA VAL A 445 18.10 -9.90 -12.17
C VAL A 445 17.40 -10.13 -13.50
N GLU A 446 17.05 -9.09 -14.25
CA GLU A 446 16.46 -9.19 -15.59
C GLU A 446 17.40 -9.89 -16.58
N ARG A 447 18.68 -9.53 -16.60
CA ARG A 447 19.68 -10.21 -17.42
C ARG A 447 19.82 -11.69 -17.04
N ALA A 448 19.73 -12.02 -15.75
CA ALA A 448 19.71 -13.41 -15.30
C ALA A 448 18.39 -14.13 -15.65
N ARG A 449 17.24 -13.45 -15.67
CA ARG A 449 15.97 -13.97 -16.19
C ARG A 449 16.09 -14.33 -17.67
N ALA A 450 16.53 -13.38 -18.50
CA ALA A 450 16.68 -13.56 -19.94
C ALA A 450 17.67 -14.69 -20.32
N LEU A 451 18.63 -15.00 -19.45
CA LEU A 451 19.60 -16.09 -19.64
C LEU A 451 19.20 -17.41 -18.96
N GLY A 452 18.06 -17.49 -18.26
CA GLY A 452 17.66 -18.68 -17.50
C GLY A 452 18.51 -18.96 -16.24
N LEU A 453 19.26 -17.96 -15.76
CA LEU A 453 20.24 -18.06 -14.67
C LEU A 453 19.74 -17.56 -13.31
N ILE A 454 18.43 -17.32 -13.16
CA ILE A 454 17.83 -16.89 -11.87
C ILE A 454 18.14 -17.92 -10.78
N LYS A 455 18.66 -17.42 -9.65
CA LYS A 455 18.82 -18.18 -8.42
C LYS A 455 17.92 -17.56 -7.36
N ARG A 456 17.50 -18.38 -6.39
CA ARG A 456 16.78 -17.92 -5.19
C ARG A 456 17.69 -17.96 -4.00
N THR A 457 17.57 -17.00 -3.09
CA THR A 457 18.18 -17.11 -1.76
C THR A 457 17.43 -18.18 -0.96
N ASN A 458 18.14 -18.85 -0.05
CA ASN A 458 17.55 -19.87 0.80
C ASN A 458 18.02 -19.65 2.25
N PRO A 459 17.38 -18.71 2.98
CA PRO A 459 17.83 -18.32 4.32
C PRO A 459 17.81 -19.50 5.31
N LEU A 460 16.89 -20.45 5.15
CA LEU A 460 16.87 -21.69 5.93
C LEU A 460 18.09 -22.55 5.66
N LEU A 461 18.42 -22.85 4.39
CA LEU A 461 19.60 -23.65 4.06
C LEU A 461 20.91 -22.96 4.46
N THR A 462 20.99 -21.62 4.35
CA THR A 462 22.13 -20.85 4.88
C THR A 462 22.23 -20.98 6.40
N ALA A 463 21.12 -20.83 7.14
CA ALA A 463 21.10 -21.00 8.59
C ALA A 463 21.45 -22.43 9.01
N THR A 464 20.91 -23.46 8.35
CA THR A 464 21.22 -24.87 8.60
C THR A 464 22.71 -25.17 8.36
N LEU A 465 23.30 -24.68 7.27
CA LEU A 465 24.73 -24.85 7.01
C LEU A 465 25.59 -24.17 8.08
N ILE A 466 25.21 -22.96 8.53
CA ILE A 466 25.89 -22.27 9.65
C ILE A 466 25.77 -23.09 10.94
N SER A 467 24.57 -23.57 11.29
CA SER A 467 24.36 -24.41 12.49
C SER A 467 25.16 -25.72 12.44
N VAL A 468 25.23 -26.38 11.27
CA VAL A 468 26.06 -27.59 11.08
C VAL A 468 27.55 -27.27 11.22
N LEU A 469 28.03 -26.17 10.64
CA LEU A 469 29.43 -25.73 10.80
C LEU A 469 29.78 -25.40 12.26
N VAL A 470 28.88 -24.73 12.99
CA VAL A 470 29.05 -24.45 14.43
C VAL A 470 29.06 -25.73 15.26
N LEU A 471 28.15 -26.68 14.98
CA LEU A 471 28.13 -27.98 15.64
C LEU A 471 29.43 -28.75 15.41
N LEU A 472 29.92 -28.81 14.17
CA LEU A 472 31.20 -29.45 13.83
C LEU A 472 32.40 -28.78 14.53
N LEU A 473 32.42 -27.44 14.59
CA LEU A 473 33.46 -26.69 15.30
C LEU A 473 33.46 -27.00 16.81
N VAL A 474 32.28 -26.99 17.44
CA VAL A 474 32.12 -27.33 18.87
C VAL A 474 32.52 -28.78 19.13
N SER A 475 32.13 -29.73 18.28
CA SER A 475 32.56 -31.13 18.37
C SER A 475 34.08 -31.29 18.26
N ALA A 476 34.73 -30.55 17.35
CA ALA A 476 36.18 -30.57 17.20
C ALA A 476 36.91 -30.00 18.43
N ILE A 477 36.41 -28.90 19.00
CA ILE A 477 36.94 -28.29 20.23
C ILE A 477 36.79 -29.26 21.42
N LEU A 478 35.62 -29.87 21.60
CA LEU A 478 35.37 -30.84 22.66
C LEU A 478 36.24 -32.09 22.51
N TRP A 479 36.43 -32.59 21.29
CA TRP A 479 37.34 -33.72 21.02
C TRP A 479 38.80 -33.38 21.30
N ALA A 480 39.27 -32.19 20.93
CA ALA A 480 40.62 -31.73 21.23
C ALA A 480 40.85 -31.56 22.74
N ALA A 481 39.86 -31.01 23.47
CA ALA A 481 39.90 -30.90 24.92
C ALA A 481 39.94 -32.29 25.59
N TRP A 482 39.05 -33.21 25.20
CA TRP A 482 39.03 -34.60 25.69
C TRP A 482 40.35 -35.33 25.43
N ARG A 483 40.91 -35.20 24.22
CA ARG A 483 42.21 -35.77 23.86
C ARG A 483 43.33 -35.21 24.74
N THR A 484 43.32 -33.91 25.00
CA THR A 484 44.31 -33.23 25.86
C THR A 484 44.21 -33.70 27.32
N ILE A 485 42.99 -33.85 27.85
CA ILE A 485 42.74 -34.40 29.20
C ILE A 485 43.27 -35.84 29.25
N ARG A 486 42.96 -36.67 28.25
CA ARG A 486 43.41 -38.07 28.20
C ARG A 486 44.94 -38.20 28.13
N THR A 487 45.64 -37.33 27.40
CA THR A 487 47.12 -37.30 27.42
C THR A 487 47.68 -36.85 28.77
N LYS A 488 46.99 -35.98 29.50
CA LYS A 488 47.37 -35.57 30.88
C LYS A 488 47.01 -36.61 31.96
N ALA A 489 46.37 -37.72 31.59
CA ALA A 489 46.03 -38.82 32.50
C ALA A 489 46.88 -40.09 32.25
N HIS A 490 47.80 -40.04 31.29
CA HIS A 490 48.74 -41.12 30.95
C HIS A 490 50.22 -40.68 31.04
N ASN A 491 50.46 -39.40 31.38
CA ASN A 491 51.76 -38.80 31.70
C ASN A 491 51.71 -38.32 33.15
#